data_AF-A0A538FUS3-F1
#
_entry.id   AF-A0A538FUS3-F1
#
_cell.length_a   1.000
_cell.length_b   1.000
_cell.length_c   1.000
_cell.angle_alpha   90.00
_cell.angle_beta   90.00
_cell.angle_gamma   90.00
#
_symmetry.space_group_name_H-M   'P 1'
#
loop_
_entity.id
_entity.type
_entity.pdbx_description
1 polymer ?
#
loop_
_entity_poly.entity_id
_entity_poly.type
_entity_poly.pdbx_seq_one_letter_code
_entity_poly.pdbx_strand_id
1 'polypeptide(L)'
;PNLIGTQPLKAFTDYVYNWLGATDDAHGVQAGLTLGQTKTRGDWSVTGYWEHIGQEAAISSFTYDDFGNGGTNLEGAVAEINYQLLNPLTVTVRSHFTNFINRPAGMTNPTLTRLQLDAQVKF
;
A
#
# COMPACT_ATOMS: atom_id res chain seq x y z
N PRO A 1 23.45 -11.82 17.22
CA PRO A 1 23.09 -11.43 15.83
C PRO A 1 22.07 -10.29 15.83
N ASN A 2 22.40 -9.13 15.26
CA ASN A 2 21.53 -7.94 15.25
C ASN A 2 20.61 -7.99 14.01
N LEU A 3 19.49 -8.71 14.14
CA LEU A 3 18.53 -8.98 13.06
C LEU A 3 17.93 -7.70 12.44
N ILE A 4 17.82 -6.63 13.24
CA ILE A 4 17.11 -5.39 12.88
C ILE A 4 18.09 -4.25 12.61
N GLY A 5 19.07 -4.04 13.49
CA GLY A 5 19.93 -2.84 13.46
C GLY A 5 20.93 -2.77 12.30
N THR A 6 21.01 -3.79 11.46
CA THR A 6 21.84 -3.81 10.24
C THR A 6 21.03 -3.68 8.95
N GLN A 7 19.71 -3.65 9.05
CA GLN A 7 18.84 -3.58 7.89
C GLN A 7 18.71 -2.12 7.40
N PRO A 8 18.65 -1.89 6.08
CA PRO A 8 18.35 -0.56 5.56
C PRO A 8 16.94 -0.14 5.94
N LEU A 9 16.78 1.14 6.28
CA LEU A 9 15.48 1.77 6.49
C LEU A 9 15.24 2.77 5.34
N LYS A 10 14.10 2.65 4.69
CA LYS A 10 13.60 3.59 3.68
C LYS A 10 12.33 4.23 4.20
N ALA A 11 12.23 5.55 4.05
CA ALA A 11 10.98 6.28 4.16
C ALA A 11 10.52 6.71 2.76
N PHE A 12 9.21 6.79 2.56
CA PHE A 12 8.64 7.31 1.33
C PHE A 12 7.36 8.10 1.61
N THR A 13 7.05 8.98 0.68
CA THR A 13 5.76 9.66 0.61
C THR A 13 5.48 10.03 -0.84
N ASP A 14 4.22 9.89 -1.24
CA ASP A 14 3.71 10.40 -2.51
C ASP A 14 2.50 11.28 -2.25
N TYR A 15 2.34 12.32 -3.05
CA TYR A 15 1.23 13.25 -2.97
C TYR A 15 0.69 13.53 -4.37
N VAL A 16 -0.64 13.55 -4.49
CA VAL A 16 -1.36 13.87 -5.72
C VAL A 16 -2.40 14.95 -5.45
N TYR A 17 -2.61 15.83 -6.42
CA TYR A 17 -3.63 16.87 -6.37
C TYR A 17 -4.26 17.07 -7.76
N ASN A 18 -5.59 17.10 -7.81
CA ASN A 18 -6.37 17.37 -9.01
C ASN A 18 -6.76 18.85 -9.08
N TRP A 19 -5.99 19.63 -9.83
CA TRP A 19 -6.12 21.10 -9.88
C TRP A 19 -7.34 21.63 -10.63
N LEU A 20 -7.84 20.89 -11.62
CA LEU A 20 -8.80 21.43 -12.60
C LEU A 20 -10.09 20.62 -12.69
N GLY A 21 -10.04 19.33 -12.36
CA GLY A 21 -11.19 18.43 -12.47
C GLY A 21 -11.95 18.22 -11.16
N ALA A 22 -11.40 18.68 -10.04
CA ALA A 22 -12.01 18.49 -8.73
C ALA A 22 -12.79 19.73 -8.26
N THR A 23 -13.89 19.48 -7.59
CA THR A 23 -14.75 20.44 -6.89
C THR A 23 -14.72 20.24 -5.38
N ASP A 24 -14.33 19.05 -4.91
CA ASP A 24 -14.05 18.73 -3.50
C ASP A 24 -13.04 17.56 -3.43
N ASP A 25 -12.47 17.31 -2.25
CA ASP A 25 -11.63 16.12 -1.95
C ASP A 25 -10.56 15.81 -3.01
N ALA A 26 -9.87 16.87 -3.45
CA ALA A 26 -9.03 16.91 -4.64
C ALA A 26 -7.63 16.31 -4.46
N HIS A 27 -7.33 15.67 -3.33
CA HIS A 27 -5.95 15.31 -2.98
C HIS A 27 -5.83 13.89 -2.46
N GLY A 28 -4.64 13.33 -2.62
CA GLY A 28 -4.27 12.04 -2.06
C GLY A 28 -2.85 12.07 -1.53
N VAL A 29 -2.59 11.29 -0.50
CA VAL A 29 -1.29 11.12 0.11
C VAL A 29 -1.09 9.66 0.50
N GLN A 30 0.10 9.14 0.25
CA GLN A 30 0.58 7.95 0.93
C GLN A 30 1.92 8.22 1.58
N ALA A 31 2.16 7.58 2.72
CA ALA A 31 3.44 7.65 3.40
C ALA A 31 3.70 6.38 4.17
N GLY A 32 4.97 5.97 4.22
CA GLY A 32 5.34 4.74 4.86
C GLY A 32 6.83 4.53 5.04
N LEU A 33 7.13 3.38 5.64
CA LEU A 33 8.47 2.93 5.93
C LEU A 33 8.66 1.50 5.41
N THR A 34 9.86 1.22 4.91
CA THR A 34 10.32 -0.13 4.60
C THR A 34 11.60 -0.40 5.38
N LEU A 35 11.61 -1.48 6.16
CA LEU A 35 12.80 -2.01 6.82
C LEU A 35 13.24 -3.29 6.11
N GLY A 36 14.52 -3.38 5.78
CA GLY A 36 15.09 -4.54 5.09
C GLY A 36 15.04 -4.44 3.57
N GLN A 37 15.44 -5.51 2.90
CA GLN A 37 15.52 -5.63 1.44
C GLN A 37 15.48 -7.11 1.06
N THR A 38 15.20 -7.44 -0.20
CA THR A 38 15.15 -8.83 -0.71
C THR A 38 16.09 -9.01 -1.90
N LYS A 39 17.37 -9.29 -1.64
CA LYS A 39 18.43 -9.40 -2.68
C LYS A 39 18.92 -10.82 -2.88
N THR A 40 19.14 -11.54 -1.79
CA THR A 40 19.69 -12.89 -1.75
C THR A 40 18.85 -13.79 -0.86
N ARG A 41 18.94 -15.10 -1.05
CA ARG A 41 18.17 -16.07 -0.27
C ARG A 41 18.26 -15.81 1.23
N GLY A 42 17.11 -15.74 1.89
CA GLY A 42 16.99 -15.51 3.33
C GLY A 42 16.81 -14.04 3.71
N ASP A 43 16.99 -13.13 2.76
CA ASP A 43 16.69 -11.72 2.95
C ASP A 43 15.17 -11.49 3.12
N TRP A 44 14.82 -10.44 3.84
CA TRP A 44 13.44 -10.07 4.12
C TRP A 44 13.26 -8.55 4.12
N SER A 45 12.04 -8.11 3.88
CA SER A 45 11.63 -6.73 4.17
C SER A 45 10.24 -6.69 4.78
N VAL A 46 10.00 -5.66 5.58
CA VAL A 46 8.68 -5.31 6.11
C VAL A 46 8.38 -3.89 5.71
N THR A 47 7.22 -3.67 5.11
CA THR A 47 6.72 -2.34 4.76
C THR A 47 5.42 -2.09 5.49
N GLY A 48 5.29 -0.89 6.06
CA GLY A 48 4.05 -0.39 6.60
C GLY A 48 3.79 1.00 6.04
N TYR A 49 2.59 1.23 5.51
CA TYR A 49 2.20 2.55 5.01
C TYR A 49 0.73 2.82 5.28
N TRP A 50 0.39 4.11 5.21
CA TRP A 50 -0.98 4.57 5.22
C TRP A 50 -1.21 5.40 3.97
N GLU A 51 -2.39 5.25 3.39
CA GLU A 51 -2.82 5.96 2.20
C GLU A 51 -4.20 6.56 2.46
N HIS A 52 -4.39 7.78 1.95
CA HIS A 52 -5.67 8.44 1.81
C HIS A 52 -5.74 8.99 0.40
N ILE A 53 -6.76 8.60 -0.32
CA ILE A 53 -6.98 9.04 -1.69
C ILE A 53 -8.40 9.60 -1.81
N GLY A 54 -8.49 10.93 -1.84
CA GLY A 54 -9.75 11.65 -1.94
C GLY A 54 -10.52 11.28 -3.20
N GLN A 55 -11.84 11.40 -3.14
CA GLN A 55 -12.75 10.94 -4.20
C GLN A 55 -12.42 11.51 -5.59
N GLU A 56 -11.97 12.76 -5.66
CA GLU A 56 -11.65 13.44 -6.91
C GLU A 56 -10.14 13.66 -7.08
N ALA A 57 -9.31 13.00 -6.26
CA ALA A 57 -7.86 13.21 -6.22
C ALA A 57 -7.11 12.76 -7.47
N ALA A 58 -7.57 11.68 -8.10
CA ALA A 58 -6.93 11.09 -9.27
C ALA A 58 -7.97 10.41 -10.18
N ILE A 59 -7.61 10.23 -11.45
CA ILE A 59 -8.36 9.34 -12.33
C ILE A 59 -8.16 7.91 -11.83
N SER A 60 -9.26 7.21 -11.53
CA SER A 60 -9.25 5.89 -10.87
C SER A 60 -8.40 4.82 -11.55
N SER A 61 -8.22 4.90 -12.87
CA SER A 61 -7.35 3.97 -13.61
C SER A 61 -5.85 4.09 -13.30
N PHE A 62 -5.44 5.15 -12.59
CA PHE A 62 -4.05 5.35 -12.15
C PHE A 62 -3.85 5.12 -10.65
N THR A 63 -4.87 4.62 -9.95
CA THR A 63 -4.78 4.29 -8.53
C THR A 63 -4.61 2.78 -8.35
N TYR A 64 -4.12 2.37 -7.19
CA TYR A 64 -3.93 0.95 -6.91
C TYR A 64 -5.30 0.27 -6.74
N ASP A 65 -5.61 -0.67 -7.64
CA ASP A 65 -6.91 -1.36 -7.71
C ASP A 65 -7.15 -2.31 -6.55
N ASP A 66 -6.10 -2.88 -5.95
CA ASP A 66 -6.25 -3.72 -4.77
C ASP A 66 -6.36 -2.92 -3.45
N PHE A 67 -6.19 -1.60 -3.47
CA PHE A 67 -6.43 -0.77 -2.29
C PHE A 67 -7.94 -0.63 -2.06
N GLY A 68 -8.45 -1.26 -1.01
CA GLY A 68 -9.88 -1.29 -0.70
C GLY A 68 -10.73 -1.90 -1.82
N ASN A 69 -11.70 -1.14 -2.32
CA ASN A 69 -12.52 -1.54 -3.47
C ASN A 69 -11.96 -1.05 -4.82
N GLY A 70 -10.73 -0.54 -4.82
CA GLY A 70 -10.09 0.10 -5.96
C GLY A 70 -10.61 1.52 -6.21
N GLY A 71 -9.86 2.28 -7.01
CA GLY A 71 -10.22 3.65 -7.37
C GLY A 71 -9.83 4.68 -6.31
N THR A 72 -10.72 5.62 -6.06
CA THR A 72 -10.56 6.75 -5.12
C THR A 72 -11.57 6.65 -3.98
N ASN A 73 -11.61 7.64 -3.08
CA ASN A 73 -12.52 7.70 -1.92
C ASN A 73 -12.22 6.63 -0.86
N LEU A 74 -10.94 6.33 -0.66
CA LEU A 74 -10.49 5.26 0.23
C LEU A 74 -9.35 5.76 1.11
N GLU A 75 -9.31 5.26 2.33
CA GLU A 75 -8.19 5.46 3.23
C GLU A 75 -7.92 4.21 4.05
N GLY A 76 -6.68 4.03 4.50
CA GLY A 76 -6.34 2.82 5.22
C GLY A 76 -4.85 2.55 5.37
N ALA A 77 -4.56 1.61 6.26
CA ALA A 77 -3.22 1.12 6.49
C ALA A 77 -2.97 -0.15 5.68
N VAL A 78 -1.72 -0.33 5.27
CA VAL A 78 -1.24 -1.53 4.58
C VAL A 78 0.03 -2.03 5.26
N ALA A 79 0.08 -3.34 5.46
CA ALA A 79 1.26 -4.03 5.96
C ALA A 79 1.69 -5.09 4.95
N GLU A 80 2.98 -5.15 4.67
CA GLU A 80 3.56 -6.05 3.69
C GLU A 80 4.83 -6.69 4.26
N ILE A 81 4.99 -7.98 4.02
CA ILE A 81 6.18 -8.74 4.35
C ILE A 81 6.66 -9.44 3.09
N ASN A 82 7.93 -9.26 2.74
CA ASN A 82 8.58 -9.99 1.67
C ASN A 82 9.66 -10.91 2.22
N TYR A 83 9.78 -12.08 1.62
CA TYR A 83 10.84 -13.03 1.92
C TYR A 83 11.48 -13.57 0.64
N GLN A 84 12.80 -13.47 0.54
CA GLN A 84 13.57 -14.01 -0.58
C GLN A 84 13.78 -15.52 -0.37
N LEU A 85 12.81 -16.31 -0.81
CA LEU A 85 12.81 -17.76 -0.62
C LEU A 85 13.99 -18.45 -1.35
N LEU A 86 14.28 -18.02 -2.58
CA LEU A 86 15.43 -18.43 -3.39
C LEU A 86 15.99 -17.17 -4.09
N ASN A 87 17.23 -17.17 -4.59
CA ASN A 87 17.75 -16.00 -5.31
C ASN A 87 16.83 -15.48 -6.45
N PRO A 88 16.16 -16.35 -7.25
CA PRO A 88 15.20 -15.86 -8.25
C PRO A 88 13.76 -15.71 -7.72
N LEU A 89 13.43 -16.19 -6.52
CA LEU A 89 12.04 -16.29 -6.04
C LEU A 89 11.81 -15.49 -4.75
N THR A 90 10.95 -14.49 -4.83
CA THR A 90 10.45 -13.72 -3.67
C THR A 90 8.99 -14.06 -3.42
N VAL A 91 8.63 -14.25 -2.15
CA VAL A 91 7.24 -14.45 -1.72
C VAL A 91 6.81 -13.23 -0.91
N THR A 92 5.58 -12.76 -1.15
CA THR A 92 5.02 -11.58 -0.50
C THR A 92 3.72 -11.92 0.19
N VAL A 93 3.53 -11.39 1.40
CA VAL A 93 2.26 -11.37 2.12
C VAL A 93 1.88 -9.91 2.32
N ARG A 94 0.70 -9.50 1.89
CA ARG A 94 0.21 -8.12 2.01
C ARG A 94 -1.19 -8.10 2.61
N SER A 95 -1.42 -7.23 3.59
CA SER A 95 -2.74 -7.01 4.18
C SER A 95 -3.13 -5.55 4.11
N HIS A 96 -4.35 -5.29 3.66
CA HIS A 96 -4.96 -3.97 3.59
C HIS A 96 -6.07 -3.86 4.61
N PHE A 97 -6.19 -2.70 5.25
CA PHE A 97 -7.25 -2.35 6.18
C PHE A 97 -7.81 -0.99 5.78
N THR A 98 -8.88 -0.99 5.00
CA THR A 98 -9.35 0.21 4.30
C THR A 98 -10.81 0.52 4.60
N ASN A 99 -11.15 1.80 4.58
CA ASN A 99 -12.48 2.33 4.76
C ASN A 99 -12.79 3.34 3.64
N PHE A 100 -14.08 3.59 3.38
CA PHE A 100 -14.45 4.75 2.59
C PHE A 100 -14.19 6.03 3.39
N ILE A 101 -13.66 7.06 2.73
CA ILE A 101 -13.60 8.42 3.29
C ILE A 101 -15.03 8.96 3.36
N ASN A 102 -15.66 9.10 2.19
CA ASN A 102 -17.05 9.47 2.01
C ASN A 102 -17.89 8.22 1.83
N ARG A 103 -18.47 7.74 2.94
CA ARG A 103 -19.35 6.56 2.95
C ARG A 103 -20.59 6.79 2.06
N PRO A 104 -20.91 5.87 1.13
CA PRO A 104 -22.14 5.95 0.35
C PRO A 104 -23.41 5.96 1.22
N ALA A 105 -24.46 6.65 0.76
CA ALA A 105 -25.72 6.78 1.48
C ALA A 105 -26.36 5.40 1.75
N GLY A 106 -26.88 5.21 2.97
CA GLY A 106 -27.58 3.97 3.37
C GLY A 106 -26.69 2.76 3.67
N MET A 107 -25.36 2.86 3.57
CA MET A 107 -24.43 1.77 3.91
C MET A 107 -23.80 1.91 5.30
N THR A 108 -23.24 0.85 5.86
CA THR A 108 -22.27 0.96 6.97
C THR A 108 -20.86 1.15 6.39
N ASN A 109 -19.90 1.62 7.18
CA ASN A 109 -18.49 1.75 6.75
C ASN A 109 -17.57 0.83 7.59
N PRO A 110 -17.78 -0.50 7.55
CA PRO A 110 -16.87 -1.41 8.22
C PRO A 110 -15.51 -1.41 7.50
N THR A 111 -14.43 -1.66 8.25
CA THR A 111 -13.10 -1.82 7.65
C THR A 111 -13.08 -3.06 6.76
N LEU A 112 -12.79 -2.84 5.48
CA LEU A 112 -12.48 -3.92 4.57
C LEU A 112 -11.07 -4.41 4.85
N THR A 113 -10.96 -5.72 5.09
CA THR A 113 -9.67 -6.39 5.27
C THR A 113 -9.41 -7.29 4.06
N ARG A 114 -8.27 -7.10 3.39
CA ARG A 114 -7.83 -7.93 2.26
C ARG A 114 -6.45 -8.48 2.53
N LEU A 115 -6.31 -9.81 2.48
CA LEU A 115 -5.04 -10.52 2.51
C LEU A 115 -4.67 -10.99 1.10
N GLN A 116 -3.43 -10.78 0.70
CA GLN A 116 -2.85 -11.20 -0.57
C GLN A 116 -1.57 -12.00 -0.36
N LEU A 117 -1.33 -12.94 -1.28
CA LEU A 117 -0.15 -13.80 -1.33
C LEU A 117 0.39 -13.83 -2.75
N ASP A 118 1.61 -13.36 -2.95
CA ASP A 118 2.25 -13.28 -4.26
C ASP A 118 3.56 -14.06 -4.31
N ALA A 119 3.95 -14.48 -5.52
CA ALA A 119 5.23 -15.09 -5.81
C ALA A 119 5.83 -14.45 -7.08
N GLN A 120 6.99 -13.81 -6.94
CA GLN A 120 7.72 -13.18 -8.04
C GLN A 120 8.94 -14.00 -8.41
N VAL A 121 9.08 -14.35 -9.69
CA VAL A 121 10.26 -15.01 -10.26
C VAL A 121 11.04 -14.04 -11.14
N LYS A 122 12.35 -13.91 -10.88
CA LYS A 122 13.31 -13.13 -11.68
C LYS A 122 14.16 -14.07 -12.55
N PHE A 123 14.35 -13.69 -13.83
CA PHE A 123 15.11 -14.45 -14.83
C PHE A 123 16.42 -13.75 -15.20
#